data_AF-A0A9D7PKH7-F1
#
_entry.id   AF-A0A9D7PKH7-F1
#
_cell.length_a   1.000
_cell.length_b   1.000
_cell.length_c   1.000
_cell.angle_alpha   90.00
_cell.angle_beta   90.00
_cell.angle_gamma   90.00
#
_symmetry.space_group_name_H-M   'P 1'
#
loop_
_entity.id
_entity.type
_entity.pdbx_description
1 polymer ?
#
loop_
_entity_poly.entity_id
_entity_poly.type
_entity_poly.pdbx_seq_one_letter_code
_entity_poly.pdbx_strand_id
1 'polypeptide(L)'
;MHPLRTEGQGLPGSAAKAYSLTQVALSIQGGIFIRISEKFYFDIELTQYFTSTDYLDDVSGVYYDNELLRQYRGDLAARLADRHTELLPPGSPNFSAGTPRGNPTKNDQFAYLKFGISIALDRKQGQVRNSNVKCPQISKDWFEK
;
A
#
# COMPACT_ATOMS: atom_id res chain seq x y z
N MET A 1 -4.52 15.30 -0.73
CA MET A 1 -4.37 16.41 -1.69
C MET A 1 -5.39 16.39 -2.81
N HIS A 2 -6.11 15.28 -3.03
CA HIS A 2 -7.27 15.18 -3.94
C HIS A 2 -8.23 16.39 -4.01
N PRO A 3 -8.64 17.04 -2.91
CA PRO A 3 -9.53 18.23 -3.00
C PRO A 3 -8.85 19.46 -3.59
N LEU A 4 -7.52 19.56 -3.44
CA LEU A 4 -6.70 20.70 -3.86
C LEU A 4 -6.34 20.63 -5.34
N ARG A 5 -6.40 19.44 -5.95
CA ARG A 5 -6.18 19.22 -7.39
C ARG A 5 -4.86 19.84 -7.87
N THR A 6 -3.77 19.49 -7.18
CA THR A 6 -2.41 20.03 -7.32
C THR A 6 -1.84 19.94 -8.74
N GLU A 7 -2.34 19.03 -9.57
CA GLU A 7 -1.96 18.87 -10.99
C GLU A 7 -2.97 19.49 -11.96
N GLY A 8 -3.87 20.35 -11.46
CA GLY A 8 -4.94 20.94 -12.23
C GLY A 8 -6.03 19.95 -12.64
N GLN A 9 -6.24 18.89 -11.86
CA GLN A 9 -7.20 17.84 -12.18
C GLN A 9 -8.61 18.41 -12.44
N GLY A 10 -9.16 18.19 -13.64
CA GLY A 10 -10.44 18.75 -14.04
C GLY A 10 -10.53 20.29 -13.99
N LEU A 11 -9.40 21.00 -14.12
CA LEU A 11 -9.35 22.44 -14.40
C LEU A 11 -9.26 22.70 -15.91
N PRO A 12 -9.70 23.88 -16.38
CA PRO A 12 -9.59 24.25 -17.79
C PRO A 12 -8.14 24.17 -18.30
N GLY A 13 -7.94 23.57 -19.47
CA GLY A 13 -6.60 23.43 -20.06
C GLY A 13 -5.71 22.36 -19.44
N SER A 14 -6.17 21.62 -18.42
CA SER A 14 -5.47 20.43 -17.92
C SER A 14 -6.02 19.16 -18.56
N ALA A 15 -5.13 18.25 -18.95
CA ALA A 15 -5.49 16.89 -19.34
C ALA A 15 -5.69 15.95 -18.12
N ALA A 16 -5.26 16.38 -16.93
CA ALA A 16 -5.34 15.58 -15.72
C ALA A 16 -6.80 15.43 -15.26
N LYS A 17 -7.17 14.20 -14.89
CA LYS A 17 -8.50 13.87 -14.35
C LYS A 17 -8.39 13.63 -12.85
N ALA A 18 -9.47 13.90 -12.12
CA ALA A 18 -9.52 13.55 -10.70
C ALA A 18 -9.43 12.01 -10.57
N TYR A 19 -8.49 11.54 -9.77
CA TYR A 19 -8.31 10.12 -9.49
C TYR A 19 -9.36 9.62 -8.47
N SER A 20 -9.56 8.30 -8.40
CA SER A 20 -10.45 7.68 -7.42
C SER A 20 -9.74 7.52 -6.07
N LEU A 21 -10.44 7.81 -4.97
CA LEU A 21 -9.94 7.53 -3.62
C LEU A 21 -10.09 6.06 -3.23
N THR A 22 -10.90 5.29 -3.97
CA THR A 22 -11.12 3.87 -3.73
C THR A 22 -10.57 3.08 -4.91
N GLN A 23 -9.58 2.23 -4.64
CA GLN A 23 -8.82 1.51 -5.66
C GLN A 23 -8.52 0.08 -5.18
N VAL A 24 -8.27 -0.80 -6.12
CA VAL A 24 -7.95 -2.20 -5.84
C VAL A 24 -6.44 -2.36 -5.85
N ALA A 25 -5.91 -3.11 -4.89
CA ALA A 25 -4.52 -3.51 -4.85
C ALA A 25 -4.43 -5.03 -4.70
N LEU A 26 -3.53 -5.64 -5.47
CA LEU A 26 -3.19 -7.04 -5.34
C LEU A 26 -1.93 -7.14 -4.49
N SER A 27 -1.94 -8.01 -3.48
CA SER A 27 -0.79 -8.25 -2.64
C SER A 27 -0.24 -9.65 -2.81
N ILE A 28 1.09 -9.77 -2.83
CA ILE A 28 1.80 -11.04 -2.71
C ILE A 28 2.57 -10.99 -1.40
N GLN A 29 2.43 -12.03 -0.56
CA GLN A 29 3.15 -12.13 0.71
C GLN A 29 3.95 -13.42 0.81
N GLY A 30 5.09 -13.35 1.47
CA GLY A 30 5.91 -14.50 1.81
C GLY A 30 6.61 -14.26 3.13
N GLY A 31 6.79 -15.32 3.92
CA GLY A 31 7.36 -15.19 5.24
C GLY A 31 7.91 -16.49 5.79
N ILE A 32 8.67 -16.34 6.87
CA ILE A 32 9.25 -17.45 7.62
C ILE A 32 8.61 -17.45 9.00
N PHE A 33 8.17 -18.63 9.42
CA PHE A 33 7.66 -18.88 10.76
C PHE A 33 8.61 -19.80 11.49
N ILE A 34 9.16 -19.33 12.61
CA ILE A 34 10.18 -20.04 13.39
C ILE A 34 9.63 -20.30 14.79
N ARG A 35 9.63 -21.56 15.21
CA ARG A 35 9.38 -21.93 16.60
C ARG A 35 10.65 -21.69 17.41
N ILE A 36 10.62 -20.69 18.30
CA ILE A 36 11.75 -20.37 19.20
C ILE A 36 11.71 -21.27 20.44
N SER A 37 10.53 -21.58 20.95
CA SER A 37 10.33 -22.44 22.13
C SER A 37 9.00 -23.17 22.03
N GLU A 38 8.69 -24.05 22.98
CA GLU A 38 7.39 -24.77 23.01
C GLU A 38 6.18 -23.82 23.04
N LYS A 39 6.37 -22.64 23.62
CA LYS A 39 5.31 -21.63 23.78
C LYS A 39 5.50 -20.39 22.92
N PHE A 40 6.65 -20.22 22.28
CA PHE A 40 6.98 -18.99 21.55
C PHE A 40 7.32 -19.28 20.10
N TYR A 41 6.71 -18.49 19.24
CA TYR A 41 6.94 -18.49 17.81
C TYR A 41 7.20 -17.07 17.35
N PHE A 42 8.03 -16.95 16.33
CA PHE A 42 8.39 -15.69 15.72
C PHE A 42 8.15 -15.76 14.22
N ASP A 43 7.55 -14.71 13.69
CA ASP A 43 7.23 -14.59 12.28
C ASP A 43 7.85 -13.34 11.67
N ILE A 44 8.42 -13.50 10.48
CA ILE A 44 8.82 -12.41 9.60
C ILE A 44 8.05 -12.58 8.30
N GLU A 45 7.34 -11.56 7.86
CA GLU A 45 6.61 -11.56 6.59
C GLU A 45 6.95 -10.32 5.76
N LEU A 46 7.31 -10.53 4.50
CA LEU A 46 7.40 -9.49 3.49
C LEU A 46 6.11 -9.49 2.68
N THR A 47 5.47 -8.32 2.58
CA THR A 47 4.27 -8.14 1.74
C THR A 47 4.52 -7.06 0.70
N GLN A 48 4.31 -7.38 -0.56
CA GLN A 48 4.37 -6.44 -1.69
C GLN A 48 2.96 -6.17 -2.20
N TYR A 49 2.61 -4.89 -2.38
CA TYR A 49 1.37 -4.44 -2.98
C TYR A 49 1.62 -3.93 -4.40
N PHE A 50 0.79 -4.39 -5.32
CA PHE A 50 0.64 -3.91 -6.69
C PHE A 50 -0.67 -3.15 -6.77
N THR A 51 -0.60 -1.84 -6.94
CA THR A 51 -1.81 -1.01 -7.00
C THR A 51 -2.31 -0.85 -8.43
N SER A 52 -3.59 -0.54 -8.59
CA SER A 52 -4.17 -0.16 -9.89
C SER A 52 -3.99 1.33 -10.24
N THR A 53 -3.13 2.06 -9.52
CA THR A 53 -3.02 3.53 -9.60
C THR A 53 -1.58 4.00 -9.71
N ASP A 54 -1.40 5.18 -10.28
CA ASP A 54 -0.18 5.99 -10.32
C ASP A 54 -0.28 7.24 -9.40
N TYR A 55 -1.11 7.17 -8.35
CA TYR A 55 -1.40 8.30 -7.45
C TYR A 55 -1.22 7.93 -5.97
N LEU A 56 -0.34 7.00 -5.63
CA LEU A 56 -0.10 6.59 -4.24
C LEU A 56 0.43 7.75 -3.39
N ASP A 57 1.24 8.62 -3.99
CA ASP A 57 1.83 9.81 -3.38
C ASP A 57 1.24 11.13 -3.91
N ASP A 58 0.09 11.08 -4.60
CA ASP A 58 -0.53 12.22 -5.28
C ASP A 58 0.37 12.85 -6.37
N VAL A 59 1.22 12.06 -7.03
CA VAL A 59 2.13 12.53 -8.09
C VAL A 59 2.06 11.70 -9.37
N SER A 60 1.67 12.34 -10.48
CA SER A 60 1.68 11.78 -11.83
C SER A 60 2.00 12.86 -12.88
N GLY A 61 1.95 12.48 -14.16
CA GLY A 61 1.88 13.39 -15.31
C GLY A 61 2.86 14.57 -15.29
N VAL A 62 2.31 15.78 -15.38
CA VAL A 62 3.04 17.03 -15.58
C VAL A 62 2.54 18.15 -14.67
N TYR A 63 3.39 19.14 -14.41
CA TYR A 63 3.00 20.36 -13.71
C TYR A 63 1.94 21.14 -14.49
N TYR A 64 0.88 21.58 -13.79
CA TYR A 64 -0.07 22.56 -14.31
C TYR A 64 0.48 23.98 -14.08
N ASP A 65 -0.04 24.97 -14.81
CA ASP A 65 0.35 26.36 -14.60
C ASP A 65 0.05 26.79 -13.15
N ASN A 66 1.11 27.18 -12.44
CA ASN A 66 1.03 27.44 -11.00
C ASN A 66 0.19 28.69 -10.68
N GLU A 67 0.18 29.69 -11.56
CA GLU A 67 -0.60 30.91 -11.37
C GLU A 67 -2.09 30.65 -11.65
N LEU A 68 -2.40 29.88 -12.70
CA LEU A 68 -3.77 29.42 -12.93
C LEU A 68 -4.25 28.52 -11.78
N LEU A 69 -3.39 27.64 -11.25
CA LEU A 69 -3.74 26.81 -10.10
C LEU A 69 -4.06 27.67 -8.87
N ARG A 70 -3.26 28.70 -8.62
CA ARG A 70 -3.51 29.67 -7.55
C ARG A 70 -4.84 30.36 -7.74
N GLN A 71 -5.15 30.79 -8.96
CA GLN A 71 -6.43 31.44 -9.28
C GLN A 71 -7.64 30.52 -9.05
N TYR A 72 -7.57 29.26 -9.47
CA TYR A 72 -8.71 28.33 -9.39
C TYR A 72 -8.86 27.61 -8.05
N ARG A 73 -7.75 27.36 -7.32
CA ARG A 73 -7.72 26.52 -6.11
C ARG A 73 -7.08 27.20 -4.89
N GLY A 74 -6.50 28.38 -5.05
CA GLY A 74 -5.90 29.18 -3.99
C GLY A 74 -4.41 28.90 -3.77
N ASP A 75 -3.78 29.76 -2.96
CA ASP A 75 -2.35 29.74 -2.67
C ASP A 75 -1.84 28.41 -2.11
N LEU A 76 -2.66 27.73 -1.30
CA LEU A 76 -2.27 26.46 -0.70
C LEU A 76 -2.07 25.38 -1.78
N ALA A 77 -2.97 25.30 -2.75
CA ALA A 77 -2.85 24.33 -3.85
C ALA A 77 -1.62 24.61 -4.70
N ALA A 78 -1.36 25.89 -5.02
CA ALA A 78 -0.19 26.31 -5.78
C ALA A 78 1.14 26.00 -5.08
N ARG A 79 1.23 26.26 -3.76
CA ARG A 79 2.42 25.94 -2.95
C ARG A 79 2.64 24.43 -2.80
N LEU A 80 1.58 23.65 -2.65
CA LEU A 80 1.72 22.19 -2.50
C LEU A 80 1.94 21.47 -3.83
N ALA A 81 1.55 22.07 -4.96
CA ALA A 81 1.82 21.54 -6.29
C ALA A 81 3.31 21.53 -6.61
N ASP A 82 4.02 22.59 -6.22
CA ASP A 82 5.46 22.73 -6.38
C ASP A 82 6.12 23.23 -5.09
N ARG A 83 6.73 22.31 -4.35
CA ARG A 83 7.45 22.59 -3.10
C ARG A 83 8.96 22.74 -3.30
N HIS A 84 9.46 22.62 -4.52
CA HIS A 84 10.91 22.67 -4.75
C HIS A 84 11.48 24.06 -4.42
N THR A 85 10.67 25.10 -4.61
CA THR A 85 11.03 26.49 -4.29
C THR A 85 11.25 26.73 -2.79
N GLU A 86 10.76 25.84 -1.91
CA GLU A 86 11.07 25.88 -0.46
C GLU A 86 12.56 25.64 -0.17
N LEU A 87 13.28 24.97 -1.07
CA LEU A 87 14.70 24.64 -0.94
C LEU A 87 15.61 25.67 -1.65
N LEU A 88 15.03 26.65 -2.33
CA LEU A 88 15.74 27.63 -3.14
C LEU A 88 15.64 29.04 -2.54
N PRO A 89 16.51 29.99 -2.96
CA PRO A 89 16.39 31.38 -2.55
C PRO A 89 15.00 31.95 -2.86
N PRO A 90 14.46 32.85 -2.01
CA PRO A 90 13.18 33.50 -2.25
C PRO A 90 13.13 34.15 -3.64
N GLY A 91 12.05 33.90 -4.38
CA GLY A 91 11.87 34.41 -5.75
C GLY A 91 12.35 33.46 -6.85
N SER A 92 12.84 32.26 -6.51
CA SER A 92 13.13 31.22 -7.50
C SER A 92 11.84 30.80 -8.24
N PRO A 93 11.90 30.61 -9.57
CA PRO A 93 10.72 30.27 -10.37
C PRO A 93 10.22 28.86 -10.04
N ASN A 94 8.90 28.65 -10.09
CA ASN A 94 8.31 27.32 -10.09
C ASN A 94 8.62 26.58 -11.40
N PHE A 95 8.42 25.27 -11.42
CA PHE A 95 8.45 24.51 -12.67
C PHE A 95 7.42 25.03 -13.67
N SER A 96 7.84 25.14 -14.93
CA SER A 96 6.96 25.53 -16.03
C SER A 96 5.88 24.48 -16.27
N ALA A 97 4.69 24.92 -16.67
CA ALA A 97 3.61 24.04 -17.08
C ALA A 97 4.08 23.03 -18.14
N GLY A 98 3.66 21.76 -18.01
CA GLY A 98 4.07 20.67 -18.89
C GLY A 98 5.39 19.98 -18.51
N THR A 99 6.11 20.50 -17.52
CA THR A 99 7.31 19.81 -16.99
C THR A 99 6.89 18.47 -16.35
N PRO A 100 7.62 17.36 -16.58
CA PRO A 100 7.30 16.07 -15.94
C PRO A 100 7.32 16.18 -14.41
N ARG A 101 6.25 15.70 -13.77
CA ARG A 101 6.09 15.66 -12.31
C ARG A 101 6.13 14.22 -11.79
N GLY A 102 5.48 13.31 -12.50
CA GLY A 102 5.49 11.87 -12.22
C GLY A 102 5.48 11.04 -13.50
N ASN A 103 5.19 9.74 -13.37
CA ASN A 103 5.14 8.83 -14.51
C ASN A 103 3.77 8.17 -14.67
N PRO A 104 2.89 8.67 -15.56
CA PRO A 104 1.55 8.14 -15.74
C PRO A 104 1.51 6.77 -16.44
N THR A 105 2.65 6.24 -16.91
CA THR A 105 2.71 4.97 -17.64
C THR A 105 2.88 3.76 -16.72
N LYS A 106 3.15 3.96 -15.42
CA LYS A 106 3.41 2.89 -14.46
C LYS A 106 2.59 3.12 -13.20
N ASN A 107 1.93 2.06 -12.75
CA ASN A 107 1.27 2.07 -11.46
C ASN A 107 2.28 1.97 -10.32
N ASP A 108 1.92 2.57 -9.20
CA ASP A 108 2.70 2.58 -7.97
C ASP A 108 2.63 1.26 -7.23
N GLN A 109 3.68 1.02 -6.45
CA GLN A 109 3.88 -0.19 -5.67
C GLN A 109 4.50 0.17 -4.33
N PHE A 110 4.13 -0.56 -3.28
CA PHE A 110 4.75 -0.39 -1.96
C PHE A 110 4.86 -1.74 -1.26
N ALA A 111 5.81 -1.85 -0.34
CA ALA A 111 6.02 -3.05 0.46
C ALA A 111 6.17 -2.70 1.93
N TYR A 112 5.82 -3.65 2.78
CA TYR A 112 6.17 -3.59 4.20
C TYR A 112 6.74 -4.91 4.68
N LEU A 113 7.56 -4.80 5.72
CA LEU A 113 8.12 -5.92 6.46
C LEU A 113 7.42 -5.99 7.82
N LYS A 114 6.81 -7.13 8.12
CA LYS A 114 6.12 -7.40 9.37
C LYS A 114 6.97 -8.32 10.24
N PHE A 115 7.02 -8.02 11.54
CA PHE A 115 7.61 -8.86 12.56
C PHE A 115 6.52 -9.21 13.59
N GLY A 116 6.41 -10.47 13.96
CA GLY A 116 5.41 -10.94 14.91
C GLY A 116 5.98 -11.94 15.91
N ILE A 117 5.38 -11.96 17.10
CA ILE A 117 5.62 -12.95 18.14
C ILE A 117 4.28 -13.57 18.51
N SER A 118 4.17 -14.89 18.40
CA SER A 118 2.99 -15.64 18.79
C SER A 118 3.28 -16.47 20.04
N ILE A 119 2.36 -16.44 21.00
CA ILE A 119 2.45 -17.19 22.26
C ILE A 119 1.39 -18.29 22.26
N ALA A 120 1.81 -19.56 22.33
CA ALA A 120 0.88 -20.65 22.55
C ALA A 120 0.42 -20.66 24.00
N LEU A 121 -0.88 -20.47 24.19
CA LEU A 121 -1.52 -20.59 25.50
C LEU A 121 -1.81 -22.07 25.76
N ASP A 122 -1.34 -22.58 26.90
CA ASP A 122 -1.75 -23.90 27.36
C ASP A 122 -3.27 -23.88 27.56
N ARG A 123 -4.01 -24.57 26.70
CA ARG A 123 -5.33 -25.04 27.09
C ARG A 123 -5.08 -26.02 28.23
N LYS A 124 -5.64 -25.75 29.42
CA LYS A 124 -5.96 -26.86 30.33
C LYS A 124 -6.75 -27.84 29.47
N GLN A 125 -6.12 -28.92 29.02
CA GLN A 125 -6.84 -30.05 28.48
C GLN A 125 -7.81 -30.43 29.60
N GLY A 126 -9.08 -30.08 29.44
CA GLY A 126 -10.12 -30.74 30.21
C GLY A 126 -9.83 -32.21 30.00
N GLN A 127 -9.46 -32.90 31.08
CA GLN A 127 -9.00 -34.27 31.05
C GLN A 127 -9.92 -35.03 30.11
N VAL A 128 -9.42 -35.42 28.93
CA VAL A 128 -10.14 -36.37 28.10
C VAL A 128 -10.14 -37.63 28.95
N ARG A 129 -11.28 -37.86 29.64
CA ARG A 129 -11.50 -39.09 30.39
C ARG A 129 -11.18 -40.21 29.43
N ASN A 130 -10.33 -41.12 29.89
CA ASN A 130 -9.95 -42.34 29.23
C ASN A 130 -11.20 -43.08 28.73
N SER A 131 -11.67 -42.76 27.53
CA SER A 131 -12.69 -43.52 26.84
C SER A 131 -11.94 -44.59 26.07
N ASN A 132 -12.28 -45.86 26.29
CA ASN A 132 -11.79 -47.04 25.58
C ASN A 132 -12.13 -47.05 24.06
N VAL A 133 -12.16 -45.88 23.42
CA VAL A 133 -12.35 -45.74 21.98
C VAL A 133 -10.98 -45.93 21.35
N LYS A 134 -10.66 -47.17 20.99
CA LYS A 134 -9.50 -47.47 20.14
C LYS A 134 -9.68 -46.73 18.81
N CYS A 135 -8.62 -46.06 18.36
CA CYS A 135 -8.60 -45.45 17.04
C CYS A 135 -8.94 -46.52 15.98
N PRO A 136 -9.90 -46.26 15.07
CA PRO A 136 -10.19 -47.19 13.99
C PRO A 136 -8.94 -47.33 13.11
N GLN A 137 -8.43 -48.55 12.99
CA GLN A 137 -7.35 -48.84 12.06
C GLN A 137 -8.01 -49.13 10.71
N ILE A 138 -7.70 -48.31 9.71
CA ILE A 138 -8.06 -48.60 8.31
C ILE A 138 -7.24 -49.83 7.91
N SER A 139 -7.92 -50.94 7.58
CA SER A 139 -7.24 -52.13 7.05
C SER A 139 -6.73 -51.85 5.64
N LYS A 140 -5.58 -52.44 5.29
CA LYS A 140 -4.89 -52.21 4.01
C LYS A 140 -5.71 -52.68 2.80
N ASP A 141 -6.70 -53.53 3.05
CA ASP A 141 -7.63 -54.13 2.09
C ASP A 141 -8.49 -53.08 1.36
N TRP A 142 -8.50 -51.84 1.82
CA TRP A 142 -9.22 -50.72 1.19
C TRP A 142 -8.58 -50.23 -0.12
N PHE A 143 -7.31 -50.58 -0.41
CA PHE A 143 -6.55 -50.07 -1.56
C PHE A 143 -6.25 -51.11 -2.66
N GLU A 144 -6.76 -52.34 -2.57
CA GLU A 144 -6.50 -53.41 -3.54
C GLU A 144 -7.76 -53.84 -4.34
N LYS A 145 -8.53 -52.89 -4.84
CA LYS A 145 -9.55 -53.14 -5.89
C LYS A 145 -9.38 -52.22 -7.08
#